data_AF-A0A522DU74-F1
#
_entry.id   AF-A0A522DU74-F1
#
_cell.length_a   1.000
_cell.length_b   1.000
_cell.length_c   1.000
_cell.angle_alpha   90.00
_cell.angle_beta   90.00
_cell.angle_gamma   90.00
#
_symmetry.space_group_name_H-M   'P 1'
#
loop_
_entity.id
_entity.type
_entity.pdbx_description
1 polymer ?
#
loop_
_entity_poly.entity_id
_entity_poly.type
_entity_poly.pdbx_seq_one_letter_code
_entity_poly.pdbx_strand_id
1 'polypeptide(L)'
;MKVVHILTYDVGGAANAVTRLHNGLLDSGINSSILTSVKTRDDVINLYECESSYKKATILQKILNRIGLPQTIEQRNWWVPKKLMIKDYIKFGKNTGTTLFFSLNSSYRVEDHPLVKDADIIHLHWVSGFINFASFFK
;
A
#
# COMPACT_ATOMS: atom_id res chain seq x y z
N MET A 1 -8.56 -24.20 0.06
CA MET A 1 -8.85 -22.76 0.01
C MET A 1 -7.57 -21.99 0.30
N LYS A 2 -7.23 -21.01 -0.54
CA LYS A 2 -6.06 -20.15 -0.48
C LYS A 2 -6.49 -18.73 -0.09
N VAL A 3 -5.99 -18.24 1.03
CA VAL A 3 -6.29 -16.91 1.57
C VAL A 3 -5.03 -16.06 1.51
N VAL A 4 -5.13 -14.85 0.96
CA VAL A 4 -4.03 -13.88 0.97
C VAL A 4 -4.43 -12.64 1.75
N HIS A 5 -3.63 -12.30 2.75
CA HIS A 5 -3.72 -11.02 3.46
C HIS A 5 -2.80 -10.01 2.78
N ILE A 6 -3.32 -8.82 2.46
CA ILE A 6 -2.54 -7.72 1.90
C ILE A 6 -2.49 -6.60 2.93
N LEU A 7 -1.29 -6.18 3.30
CA LEU A 7 -1.08 -5.08 4.25
C LEU A 7 0.17 -4.29 3.87
N THR A 8 0.21 -3.00 4.15
CA THR A 8 1.38 -2.19 3.74
C THR A 8 2.60 -2.41 4.64
N TYR A 9 2.44 -2.48 5.97
CA TYR A 9 3.56 -2.66 6.92
C TYR A 9 3.32 -3.84 7.85
N ASP A 10 4.31 -4.73 7.97
CA ASP A 10 4.26 -5.92 8.81
C ASP A 10 4.47 -5.66 10.32
N VAL A 11 4.36 -4.40 10.72
CA VAL A 11 4.42 -3.92 12.11
C VAL A 11 3.19 -3.06 12.47
N GLY A 12 2.89 -2.98 13.77
CA GLY A 12 1.78 -2.17 14.29
C GLY A 12 0.47 -2.93 14.45
N GLY A 13 -0.62 -2.19 14.73
CA GLY A 13 -1.90 -2.78 15.11
C GLY A 13 -2.53 -3.66 14.01
N ALA A 14 -2.53 -3.18 12.76
CA ALA A 14 -3.04 -3.93 11.62
C ALA A 14 -2.23 -5.21 11.38
N ALA A 15 -0.90 -5.12 11.42
CA ALA A 15 -0.03 -6.29 11.28
C ALA A 15 -0.28 -7.32 12.37
N ASN A 16 -0.40 -6.91 13.64
CA ASN A 16 -0.69 -7.81 14.74
C ASN A 16 -2.05 -8.52 14.57
N ALA A 17 -3.07 -7.80 14.10
CA ALA A 17 -4.38 -8.39 13.81
C ALA A 17 -4.30 -9.41 12.67
N VAL A 18 -3.59 -9.08 11.58
CA VAL A 18 -3.36 -10.01 10.47
C VAL A 18 -2.60 -11.24 10.92
N THR A 19 -1.49 -11.09 11.65
CA THR A 19 -0.69 -12.24 12.10
C THR A 19 -1.55 -13.19 12.95
N ARG A 20 -2.40 -12.68 13.84
CA ARG A 20 -3.31 -13.52 14.64
C ARG A 20 -4.32 -14.25 13.78
N LEU A 21 -4.95 -13.55 12.83
CA LEU A 21 -5.92 -14.15 11.91
C LEU A 21 -5.27 -15.22 11.02
N HIS A 22 -4.11 -14.89 10.46
CA HIS A 22 -3.30 -15.78 9.63
C HIS A 22 -2.93 -17.06 10.38
N ASN A 23 -2.43 -16.96 11.61
CA ASN A 23 -2.11 -18.12 12.43
C ASN A 23 -3.35 -18.98 12.70
N GLY A 24 -4.49 -18.37 13.06
CA GLY A 24 -5.74 -19.12 13.27
C GLY A 24 -6.24 -19.84 12.00
N LEU A 25 -6.03 -19.26 10.82
CA LEU A 25 -6.34 -19.91 9.54
C LEU A 25 -5.42 -21.11 9.29
N LEU A 26 -4.11 -20.95 9.54
CA LEU A 26 -3.15 -22.03 9.40
C LEU A 26 -3.42 -23.18 10.37
N ASP A 27 -3.73 -22.87 11.63
CA ASP A 27 -4.11 -23.85 12.66
C ASP A 27 -5.38 -24.63 12.27
N SER A 28 -6.25 -24.01 11.46
CA SER A 28 -7.45 -24.64 10.90
C SER A 28 -7.18 -25.41 9.59
N GLY A 29 -5.92 -25.54 9.17
CA GLY A 29 -5.53 -26.24 7.94
C GLY A 29 -5.80 -25.46 6.64
N ILE A 30 -6.10 -24.16 6.74
CA ILE A 30 -6.32 -23.30 5.56
C ILE A 30 -4.98 -22.76 5.09
N ASN A 31 -4.72 -22.83 3.78
CA ASN A 31 -3.52 -22.24 3.20
C ASN A 31 -3.65 -20.70 3.24
N SER A 32 -2.93 -20.06 4.15
CA SER A 32 -2.89 -18.61 4.33
C SER A 32 -1.49 -18.08 4.05
N SER A 33 -1.42 -16.92 3.39
CA SER A 33 -0.19 -16.17 3.13
C SER A 33 -0.40 -14.68 3.39
N ILE A 34 0.68 -13.97 3.73
CA ILE A 34 0.67 -12.53 3.94
C ILE A 34 1.59 -11.88 2.91
N LEU A 35 1.11 -10.83 2.24
CA LEU A 35 1.87 -10.01 1.31
C LEU A 35 2.01 -8.58 1.87
N THR A 36 3.25 -8.13 2.06
CA THR A 36 3.58 -6.81 2.61
C THR A 36 4.38 -5.96 1.63
N SER A 37 4.35 -4.63 1.76
CA SER A 37 5.14 -3.73 0.91
C SER A 37 6.60 -3.63 1.35
N VAL A 38 6.85 -3.88 2.63
CA VAL A 38 8.17 -3.95 3.27
C VAL A 38 8.12 -5.08 4.27
N LYS A 39 9.09 -5.99 4.21
CA LYS A 39 9.24 -7.08 5.18
C LYS A 39 10.33 -6.73 6.20
N THR A 40 9.97 -6.73 7.47
CA THR A 40 10.85 -6.49 8.61
C THR A 40 10.85 -7.65 9.60
N ARG A 41 9.91 -8.57 9.48
CA ARG A 41 9.71 -9.72 10.36
C ARG A 41 10.07 -11.04 9.68
N ASP A 42 10.80 -11.87 10.41
CA ASP A 42 11.12 -13.25 10.00
C ASP A 42 10.44 -14.30 10.88
N ASP A 43 9.75 -13.88 11.95
CA ASP A 43 9.02 -14.76 12.87
C ASP A 43 7.66 -15.24 12.32
N VAL A 44 7.19 -14.63 11.23
CA VAL A 44 5.90 -14.94 10.61
C VAL A 44 6.12 -15.83 9.39
N ILE A 45 5.53 -17.03 9.43
CA ILE A 45 5.56 -17.96 8.30
C ILE A 45 4.70 -17.45 7.14
N ASN A 46 5.04 -17.83 5.91
CA ASN A 46 4.34 -17.40 4.69
C ASN A 46 4.15 -15.88 4.56
N LEU A 47 5.09 -15.09 5.11
CA LEU A 47 5.18 -13.66 4.94
C LEU A 47 6.12 -13.31 3.78
N TYR A 48 5.55 -12.67 2.76
CA TYR A 48 6.24 -12.31 1.51
C TYR A 48 6.26 -10.80 1.33
N GLU A 49 7.37 -10.29 0.79
CA GLU A 49 7.49 -8.91 0.37
C GLU A 49 7.10 -8.79 -1.11
N CYS A 50 6.27 -7.79 -1.42
CA CYS A 50 5.97 -7.41 -2.79
C CYS A 50 7.02 -6.42 -3.28
N GLU A 51 7.71 -6.74 -4.37
CA GLU A 51 8.65 -5.80 -4.97
C GLU A 51 7.92 -4.61 -5.59
N SER A 52 8.42 -3.40 -5.30
CA SER A 52 7.93 -2.19 -5.94
C SER A 52 8.40 -2.14 -7.39
N SER A 53 7.52 -1.77 -8.32
CA SER A 53 7.92 -1.41 -9.69
C SER A 53 8.50 0.01 -9.78
N TYR A 54 8.86 0.62 -8.64
CA TYR A 54 9.48 1.94 -8.58
C TYR A 54 10.78 2.00 -9.37
N LYS A 55 10.87 2.98 -10.28
CA LYS A 55 12.10 3.33 -10.98
C LYS A 55 12.64 4.63 -10.41
N LYS A 56 13.93 4.64 -10.05
CA LYS A 56 14.62 5.86 -9.57
C LYS A 56 14.44 7.00 -10.57
N ALA A 57 13.98 8.15 -10.07
CA ALA A 57 13.78 9.32 -10.90
C ALA A 57 15.10 9.82 -11.52
N THR A 58 15.07 10.11 -12.82
CA THR A 58 16.21 10.69 -13.56
C THR A 58 16.48 12.14 -13.13
N ILE A 59 17.66 12.68 -13.46
CA ILE A 59 18.01 14.08 -13.14
C ILE A 59 16.97 15.05 -13.72
N LEU A 60 16.55 14.84 -14.97
CA LEU A 60 15.50 15.62 -15.61
C LEU A 60 14.19 15.55 -14.81
N GLN A 61 13.76 14.35 -14.41
CA GLN A 61 12.55 14.18 -13.60
C GLN A 61 12.66 14.86 -12.23
N LYS A 62 13.86 14.92 -11.62
CA LYS A 62 14.09 15.66 -10.38
C LYS A 62 13.95 17.17 -10.58
N ILE A 63 14.45 17.71 -11.69
CA ILE A 63 14.32 19.13 -12.05
C ILE A 63 12.85 19.46 -12.32
N LEU A 64 12.17 18.66 -13.16
CA LEU A 64 10.74 18.80 -13.46
C LEU A 64 9.90 18.76 -12.18
N ASN A 65 10.24 17.86 -11.25
CA ASN A 65 9.59 17.80 -9.95
C ASN A 65 9.76 19.12 -9.17
N ARG A 66 10.96 19.72 -9.15
CA ARG A 66 11.20 21.00 -8.43
C ARG A 66 10.38 22.18 -9.00
N ILE A 67 10.14 22.19 -10.30
CA ILE A 67 9.30 23.21 -10.95
C ILE A 67 7.79 22.90 -10.89
N GLY A 68 7.39 21.87 -10.13
CA GLY A 68 5.98 21.53 -9.91
C GLY A 68 5.35 20.59 -10.94
N LEU A 69 6.16 19.89 -11.74
CA LEU A 69 5.72 18.90 -12.73
C LEU A 69 6.14 17.48 -12.29
N PRO A 70 5.44 16.86 -11.33
CA PRO A 70 5.77 15.52 -10.85
C PRO A 70 5.59 14.46 -11.94
N GLN A 71 6.63 13.67 -12.19
CA GLN A 71 6.66 12.67 -13.26
C GLN A 71 6.38 11.25 -12.75
N THR A 72 6.78 10.93 -11.51
CA THR A 72 6.56 9.60 -10.92
C THR A 72 5.30 9.53 -10.06
N ILE A 73 4.84 8.32 -9.77
CA ILE A 73 3.66 8.09 -8.90
C ILE A 73 3.96 8.61 -7.48
N GLU A 74 5.15 8.35 -6.96
CA GLU A 74 5.61 8.79 -5.63
C GLU A 74 5.65 10.31 -5.55
N GLN A 75 6.16 10.95 -6.60
CA GLN A 75 6.15 12.41 -6.69
C GLN A 75 4.70 12.92 -6.68
N ARG A 76 3.81 12.39 -7.52
CA ARG A 76 2.39 12.80 -7.53
C ARG A 76 1.73 12.61 -6.17
N ASN A 77 1.97 11.47 -5.51
CA ASN A 77 1.46 11.14 -4.19
C ASN A 77 2.00 12.10 -3.11
N TRP A 78 3.17 12.69 -3.30
CA TRP A 78 3.71 13.74 -2.42
C TRP A 78 3.12 15.13 -2.72
N TRP A 79 2.94 15.48 -3.99
CA TRP A 79 2.52 16.81 -4.43
C TRP A 79 1.02 17.06 -4.24
N VAL A 80 0.18 16.06 -4.53
CA VAL A 80 -1.28 16.18 -4.49
C VAL A 80 -1.78 16.52 -3.08
N PRO A 81 -1.37 15.81 -2.01
CA PRO A 81 -1.79 16.15 -0.65
C PRO A 81 -1.29 17.53 -0.24
N LYS A 82 -0.05 17.92 -0.57
CA LYS A 82 0.48 19.25 -0.21
C LYS A 82 -0.33 20.39 -0.83
N LYS A 83 -0.75 20.25 -2.09
CA LYS A 83 -1.58 21.25 -2.77
C LYS A 83 -3.01 21.29 -2.24
N LEU A 84 -3.58 20.14 -1.91
CA LEU A 84 -4.93 20.02 -1.36
C LEU A 84 -4.97 20.53 0.08
N MET A 85 -4.01 20.18 0.94
CA MET A 85 -3.89 20.70 2.30
C MET A 85 -3.81 22.23 2.35
N ILE A 86 -3.04 22.85 1.45
CA ILE A 86 -2.96 24.32 1.38
C ILE A 86 -4.32 24.91 0.99
N LYS A 87 -5.02 24.30 0.01
CA LYS A 87 -6.35 24.77 -0.41
C LYS A 87 -7.40 24.58 0.69
N ASP A 88 -7.40 23.43 1.35
CA ASP A 88 -8.35 23.10 2.41
C ASP A 88 -8.11 23.98 3.65
N TYR A 89 -6.84 24.24 4.00
CA TYR A 89 -6.46 25.19 5.03
C TYR A 89 -6.96 26.61 4.73
N ILE A 90 -6.74 27.10 3.50
CA ILE A 90 -7.18 28.43 3.08
C ILE A 90 -8.72 28.53 3.05
N LYS A 91 -9.40 27.46 2.63
CA LYS A 91 -10.85 27.47 2.38
C LYS A 91 -11.70 27.20 3.64
N PHE A 92 -11.18 26.42 4.58
CA PHE A 92 -11.99 25.90 5.69
C PHE A 92 -11.37 26.09 7.09
N GLY A 93 -10.16 26.66 7.19
CA GLY A 93 -9.49 26.94 8.47
C GLY A 93 -8.98 25.68 9.20
N LYS A 94 -8.43 25.85 10.41
CA LYS A 94 -7.76 24.79 11.21
C LYS A 94 -8.62 23.55 11.55
N ASN A 95 -9.92 23.55 11.27
CA ASN A 95 -10.89 22.54 11.71
C ASN A 95 -11.37 21.59 10.60
N THR A 96 -10.69 21.49 9.46
CA THR A 96 -10.92 20.36 8.56
C THR A 96 -10.32 19.13 9.21
N GLY A 97 -11.17 18.26 9.78
CA GLY A 97 -10.78 16.90 10.11
C GLY A 97 -10.00 16.35 8.94
N THR A 98 -8.70 16.16 9.14
CA THR A 98 -7.75 15.84 8.10
C THR A 98 -8.24 14.60 7.38
N THR A 99 -8.80 14.78 6.18
CA THR A 99 -9.12 13.68 5.28
C THR A 99 -7.79 12.98 5.03
N LEU A 100 -7.54 11.88 5.73
CA LEU A 100 -6.34 11.07 5.52
C LEU A 100 -6.37 10.71 4.03
N PHE A 101 -5.50 11.34 3.25
CA PHE A 101 -5.38 11.07 1.84
C PHE A 101 -4.87 9.65 1.68
N PHE A 102 -5.77 8.72 1.40
CA PHE A 102 -5.42 7.41 0.89
C PHE A 102 -4.73 7.63 -0.46
N SER A 103 -3.46 7.25 -0.53
CA SER A 103 -2.79 7.21 -1.83
C SER A 103 -3.41 6.06 -2.61
N LEU A 104 -4.36 6.38 -3.50
CA LEU A 104 -5.07 5.40 -4.33
C LEU A 104 -4.19 4.78 -5.42
N ASN A 105 -3.05 5.42 -5.70
CA ASN A 105 -2.06 4.95 -6.65
C ASN A 105 -0.81 4.49 -5.91
N SER A 106 -0.25 3.40 -6.41
CA SER A 106 0.98 2.82 -5.90
C SER A 106 1.90 2.40 -7.06
N SER A 107 3.21 2.38 -6.82
CA SER A 107 4.18 1.75 -7.71
C SER A 107 4.31 0.25 -7.51
N TYR A 108 3.68 -0.30 -6.48
CA TYR A 108 3.56 -1.75 -6.34
C TYR A 108 2.49 -2.28 -7.29
N ARG A 109 2.75 -3.46 -7.86
CA ARG A 109 1.85 -4.18 -8.78
C ARG A 109 1.30 -5.39 -8.06
N VAL A 110 0.58 -5.14 -6.98
CA VAL A 110 0.06 -6.18 -6.07
C VAL A 110 -0.90 -7.11 -6.81
N GLU A 111 -1.72 -6.56 -7.71
CA GLU A 111 -2.63 -7.31 -8.59
C GLU A 111 -1.92 -8.30 -9.53
N ASP A 112 -0.64 -8.07 -9.81
CA ASP A 112 0.14 -8.94 -10.69
C ASP A 112 0.85 -10.07 -9.95
N HIS A 113 0.88 -10.03 -8.62
CA HIS A 113 1.62 -10.97 -7.79
C HIS A 113 1.00 -12.39 -7.85
N PRO A 114 1.81 -13.46 -7.98
CA PRO A 114 1.30 -14.83 -8.11
C PRO A 114 0.35 -15.24 -6.98
N LEU A 115 0.70 -14.91 -5.72
CA LEU A 115 -0.18 -15.19 -4.57
C LEU A 115 -1.57 -14.56 -4.71
N VAL A 116 -1.65 -13.34 -5.25
CA VAL A 116 -2.91 -12.61 -5.40
C VAL A 116 -3.75 -13.20 -6.53
N LYS A 117 -3.11 -13.57 -7.65
CA LYS A 117 -3.79 -14.23 -8.80
C LYS A 117 -4.29 -15.63 -8.47
N ASP A 118 -3.57 -16.35 -7.61
CA ASP A 118 -3.90 -17.72 -7.21
C ASP A 118 -4.84 -17.80 -5.99
N ALA A 119 -5.22 -16.67 -5.39
CA ALA A 119 -6.01 -16.64 -4.16
C ALA A 119 -7.49 -16.92 -4.41
N ASP A 120 -8.12 -17.69 -3.51
CA ASP A 120 -9.58 -17.83 -3.47
C ASP A 120 -10.22 -16.65 -2.72
N ILE A 121 -9.52 -16.14 -1.70
CA ILE A 121 -9.95 -14.99 -0.88
C ILE A 121 -8.78 -14.03 -0.70
N ILE A 122 -9.04 -12.75 -0.95
CA ILE A 122 -8.10 -11.66 -0.65
C ILE A 122 -8.67 -10.79 0.47
N HIS A 123 -7.91 -10.63 1.56
CA HIS A 123 -8.29 -9.84 2.72
C HIS A 123 -7.37 -8.62 2.86
N LEU A 124 -7.94 -7.42 2.70
CA LEU A 124 -7.21 -6.15 2.76
C LEU A 124 -7.12 -5.62 4.19
N HIS A 125 -5.91 -5.34 4.67
CA HIS A 125 -5.63 -4.84 6.02
C HIS A 125 -4.72 -3.62 5.95
N TRP A 126 -5.30 -2.42 6.00
CA TRP A 126 -4.56 -1.15 5.87
C TRP A 126 -3.61 -1.16 4.65
N VAL A 127 -4.18 -0.88 3.48
CA VAL A 127 -3.49 -1.00 2.17
C VAL A 127 -3.13 0.35 1.54
N SER A 128 -3.15 1.42 2.35
CA SER A 128 -2.89 2.78 1.87
C SER A 128 -1.50 2.87 1.24
N GLY A 129 -1.42 3.40 0.02
CA GLY A 129 -0.17 3.55 -0.73
C GLY A 129 0.48 2.25 -1.22
N PHE A 130 -0.14 1.09 -0.97
CA PHE A 130 0.39 -0.20 -1.39
C PHE A 130 -0.35 -0.80 -2.58
N ILE A 131 -1.68 -0.73 -2.61
CA ILE A 131 -2.45 -1.17 -3.78
C ILE A 131 -2.70 -0.02 -4.76
N ASN A 132 -2.82 -0.35 -6.04
CA ASN A 132 -3.36 0.55 -7.03
C ASN A 132 -4.86 0.28 -7.20
N PHE A 133 -5.71 1.12 -6.61
CA PHE A 133 -7.15 0.88 -6.55
C PHE A 133 -7.80 0.70 -7.93
N ALA A 134 -7.36 1.48 -8.92
CA ALA A 134 -7.98 1.47 -10.24
C ALA A 134 -7.68 0.20 -11.05
N SER A 135 -6.56 -0.48 -10.78
CA SER A 135 -6.18 -1.71 -11.46
C SER A 135 -6.43 -2.96 -10.62
N PHE A 136 -6.42 -2.84 -9.30
CA PHE A 136 -6.60 -3.96 -8.38
C PHE A 136 -8.04 -4.51 -8.35
N PHE A 137 -9.05 -3.64 -8.52
CA PHE A 137 -10.48 -4.02 -8.48
C PHE A 137 -11.14 -4.10 -9.86
N LYS A 138 -10.34 -4.17 -10.92
CA LYS A 138 -10.84 -4.45 -12.28
C LYS A 138 -10.80 -5.93 -12.56
#